data_AF-A0A3L7VV89-F1
#
_entry.id   AF-A0A3L7VV89-F1
#
_cell.length_a   1.000
_cell.length_b   1.000
_cell.length_c   1.000
_cell.angle_alpha   90.00
_cell.angle_beta   90.00
_cell.angle_gamma   90.00
#
_symmetry.space_group_name_H-M   'P 1'
#
loop_
_entity.id
_entity.type
_entity.pdbx_description
1 polymer ?
#
loop_
_entity_poly.entity_id
_entity_poly.type
_entity_poly.pdbx_seq_one_letter_code
_entity_poly.pdbx_strand_id
1 'polypeptide(L)'
;MAHQTFIPVVFCASLLLMACSGAQNGAISPAAPVVTTTSNSVPFSAQATPCGTNFVRHELPHLTIGEPAGTYVYASNGSGLAVGDVDGDGNEDVVFGNIAGTTTLYLNDGQMHFTPVTTDLRDVRSLAIVDTDGDGKLEIVATQRFRRPVIGQYSNGTITFSDMPDVYSSFYAMNWQDLNADGKLDAVFGTYDTEQLQNQGLIFNERGGGGVFVYYRTSDGYRGERLNQQADALAIAFPDINHDGVKDILVGNDFNRRDMAWLASPTGWQSVEPFWQTTENTMSIDVADVFNTGTNATPP
;
A
#
# COMPACT_ATOMS: atom_id res chain seq x y z
N MET A 1 71.76 23.60 -13.76
CA MET A 1 71.78 24.73 -12.79
C MET A 1 70.83 24.30 -11.67
N ALA A 2 71.32 23.87 -10.52
CA ALA A 2 71.75 24.70 -9.38
C ALA A 2 70.58 24.91 -8.39
N HIS A 3 70.64 24.57 -7.10
CA HIS A 3 71.68 23.87 -6.31
C HIS A 3 71.03 23.16 -5.08
N GLN A 4 71.68 22.11 -4.57
CA GLN A 4 71.88 21.65 -3.15
C GLN A 4 71.01 22.23 -2.00
N THR A 5 70.68 21.57 -0.86
CA THR A 5 71.18 20.36 -0.13
C THR A 5 70.06 19.90 0.88
N PHE A 6 70.17 19.05 1.93
CA PHE A 6 71.22 18.28 2.63
C PHE A 6 70.60 17.03 3.32
N ILE A 7 71.44 16.19 3.96
CA ILE A 7 71.18 14.90 4.67
C ILE A 7 72.16 14.88 5.86
N PRO A 8 71.81 14.55 7.14
CA PRO A 8 71.50 13.17 7.52
C PRO A 8 70.53 12.87 8.72
N VAL A 9 70.21 11.58 8.79
CA VAL A 9 69.75 10.70 9.89
C VAL A 9 70.13 11.04 11.34
N VAL A 10 69.23 10.75 12.29
CA VAL A 10 69.54 10.26 13.66
C VAL A 10 68.71 8.99 13.96
N PHE A 11 69.21 8.15 14.86
CA PHE A 11 68.78 6.76 15.12
C PHE A 11 68.05 6.59 16.47
N CYS A 12 67.72 5.33 16.83
CA CYS A 12 67.25 4.87 18.16
C CYS A 12 65.79 5.19 18.55
N ALA A 13 65.06 4.32 19.27
CA ALA A 13 65.33 2.91 19.63
C ALA A 13 64.03 2.13 19.88
N SER A 14 64.10 0.80 19.80
CA SER A 14 62.96 -0.12 19.98
C SER A 14 63.08 -0.94 21.28
N LEU A 15 62.00 -0.99 22.06
CA LEU A 15 61.73 -1.95 23.14
C LEU A 15 60.20 -2.02 23.31
N LEU A 16 59.53 -3.02 22.72
CA LEU A 16 59.19 -4.31 23.35
C LEU A 16 58.47 -4.21 24.70
N LEU A 17 57.19 -4.60 24.71
CA LEU A 17 56.68 -5.74 25.48
C LEU A 17 55.33 -6.22 24.93
N MET A 18 54.96 -7.47 25.21
CA MET A 18 53.74 -8.11 24.69
C MET A 18 52.54 -7.93 25.62
N ALA A 19 51.35 -7.84 25.05
CA ALA A 19 50.09 -8.22 25.69
C ALA A 19 49.14 -8.81 24.63
N CYS A 20 48.34 -9.82 25.02
CA CYS A 20 47.52 -10.60 24.09
C CYS A 20 46.06 -10.14 24.05
N SER A 21 45.34 -10.69 23.05
CA SER A 21 43.88 -10.89 23.01
C SER A 21 42.98 -9.67 23.19
N GLY A 22 42.35 -9.25 22.08
CA GLY A 22 41.07 -8.56 22.06
C GLY A 22 40.37 -8.90 20.74
N ALA A 23 39.12 -9.36 20.79
CA ALA A 23 38.34 -9.51 19.57
C ALA A 23 38.12 -8.12 18.95
N GLN A 24 38.33 -7.98 17.64
CA GLN A 24 37.88 -6.76 16.96
C GLN A 24 36.36 -6.81 16.86
N ASN A 25 35.70 -6.16 17.82
CA ASN A 25 34.32 -5.72 17.64
C ASN A 25 34.27 -4.95 16.32
N GLY A 26 33.57 -5.49 15.32
CA GLY A 26 33.27 -4.73 14.11
C GLY A 26 32.57 -3.45 14.54
N ALA A 27 33.15 -2.30 14.18
CA ALA A 27 32.57 -1.02 14.54
C ALA A 27 31.19 -0.92 13.88
N ILE A 28 30.14 -0.93 14.71
CA ILE A 28 28.79 -0.60 14.28
C ILE A 28 28.89 0.77 13.59
N SER A 29 28.38 0.88 12.36
CA SER A 29 28.34 2.16 11.66
C SER A 29 27.77 3.24 12.59
N PRO A 30 28.32 4.46 12.61
CA PRO A 30 27.74 5.54 13.39
C PRO A 30 26.26 5.66 13.02
N ALA A 31 25.38 5.67 14.02
CA ALA A 31 23.95 5.76 13.80
C ALA A 31 23.65 6.96 12.88
N ALA A 32 22.68 6.79 11.98
CA ALA A 32 22.23 7.86 11.09
C ALA A 32 22.00 9.15 11.91
N PRO A 33 22.43 10.32 11.41
CA PRO A 33 22.47 11.54 12.21
C PRO A 33 21.08 11.84 12.77
N VAL A 34 20.96 11.83 14.11
CA VAL A 34 19.70 12.06 14.81
C VAL A 34 19.27 13.50 14.57
N VAL A 35 18.42 13.70 13.56
CA VAL A 35 17.82 14.99 13.26
C VAL A 35 16.96 15.39 14.45
N THR A 36 17.38 16.42 15.17
CA THR A 36 16.66 16.91 16.35
C THR A 36 15.42 17.67 15.89
N THR A 37 14.32 16.95 15.66
CA THR A 37 13.02 17.50 15.31
C THR A 37 12.43 18.28 16.49
N THR A 38 12.64 19.60 16.48
CA THR A 38 11.99 20.51 17.42
C THR A 38 10.51 20.61 17.10
N SER A 39 9.68 19.81 17.78
CA SER A 39 8.23 19.90 17.70
C SER A 39 7.74 21.20 18.37
N ASN A 40 7.40 22.19 17.54
CA ASN A 40 6.74 23.40 18.01
C ASN A 40 5.27 23.10 18.31
N SER A 41 4.97 22.68 19.54
CA SER A 41 3.61 22.50 20.04
C SER A 41 2.91 23.85 20.22
N VAL A 42 2.44 24.43 19.11
CA VAL A 42 1.54 25.58 19.13
C VAL A 42 0.22 25.14 19.77
N PRO A 43 -0.21 25.73 20.90
CA PRO A 43 -1.52 25.45 21.47
C PRO A 43 -2.60 25.78 20.43
N PHE A 44 -3.64 24.94 20.31
CA PHE A 44 -4.70 25.16 19.33
C PHE A 44 -5.32 26.55 19.50
N SER A 45 -4.98 27.47 18.61
CA SER A 45 -5.49 28.82 18.62
C SER A 45 -6.96 28.79 18.25
N ALA A 46 -7.82 29.21 19.18
CA ALA A 46 -9.25 29.40 18.92
C ALA A 46 -9.55 30.53 17.90
N GLN A 47 -8.52 31.09 17.27
CA GLN A 47 -8.60 31.93 16.08
C GLN A 47 -7.94 31.27 14.86
N ALA A 48 -8.42 30.08 14.50
CA ALA A 48 -8.75 29.91 13.09
C ALA A 48 -9.81 30.98 12.74
N THR A 49 -9.65 31.70 11.62
CA THR A 49 -10.83 32.27 10.94
C THR A 49 -11.81 31.10 10.74
N PRO A 50 -13.11 31.21 11.07
CA PRO A 50 -13.99 30.04 11.05
C PRO A 50 -14.08 29.36 9.69
N CYS A 51 -13.21 28.36 9.48
CA CYS A 51 -13.39 27.26 8.53
C CYS A 51 -14.63 26.52 9.00
N GLY A 52 -15.80 27.01 8.57
CA GLY A 52 -17.06 26.53 9.09
C GLY A 52 -17.18 25.03 8.86
N THR A 53 -17.49 24.28 9.91
CA THR A 53 -17.85 22.84 9.85
C THR A 53 -19.19 22.60 9.13
N ASN A 54 -19.66 23.61 8.40
CA ASN A 54 -20.82 23.58 7.54
C ASN A 54 -20.41 22.93 6.21
N PHE A 55 -20.84 21.69 6.00
CA PHE A 55 -20.71 21.03 4.70
C PHE A 55 -21.40 21.88 3.61
N VAL A 56 -20.60 22.47 2.72
CA VAL A 56 -21.11 23.24 1.58
C VAL A 56 -21.62 22.24 0.54
N ARG A 57 -22.94 22.04 0.49
CA ARG A 57 -23.57 21.19 -0.53
C ARG A 57 -23.52 21.90 -1.88
N HIS A 58 -22.59 21.48 -2.73
CA HIS A 58 -22.57 21.87 -4.13
C HIS A 58 -23.66 21.12 -4.91
N GLU A 59 -24.66 21.85 -5.40
CA GLU A 59 -25.57 21.35 -6.43
C GLU A 59 -24.79 21.28 -7.76
N LEU A 60 -24.58 20.08 -8.30
CA LEU A 60 -24.04 19.94 -9.66
C LEU A 60 -25.10 20.38 -10.67
N PRO A 61 -24.74 21.09 -11.76
CA PRO A 61 -25.69 21.57 -12.77
C PRO A 61 -26.24 20.46 -13.68
N HIS A 62 -25.97 19.19 -13.36
CA HIS A 62 -26.39 18.00 -14.09
C HIS A 62 -26.75 16.89 -13.11
N LEU A 63 -27.69 16.04 -13.50
CA LEU A 63 -28.04 14.81 -12.80
C LEU A 63 -27.59 13.61 -13.63
N THR A 64 -26.60 12.86 -13.14
CA THR A 64 -26.13 11.63 -13.79
C THR A 64 -27.10 10.50 -13.49
N ILE A 65 -28.09 10.31 -14.37
CA ILE A 65 -29.00 9.16 -14.34
C ILE A 65 -28.35 8.03 -15.14
N GLY A 66 -28.11 6.88 -14.52
CA GLY A 66 -27.73 5.66 -15.23
C GLY A 66 -28.91 5.09 -16.03
N GLU A 67 -28.63 4.44 -17.16
CA GLU A 67 -29.65 3.70 -17.92
C GLU A 67 -30.43 2.74 -17.00
N PRO A 68 -31.78 2.64 -17.13
CA PRO A 68 -32.60 1.74 -16.32
C PRO A 68 -32.45 0.29 -16.77
N ALA A 69 -31.26 -0.27 -16.55
CA ALA A 69 -31.13 -1.68 -16.24
C ALA A 69 -32.07 -2.00 -15.05
N GLY A 70 -32.61 -3.23 -15.01
CA GLY A 70 -33.37 -3.68 -13.85
C GLY A 70 -32.55 -3.58 -12.56
N THR A 71 -33.21 -3.68 -11.40
CA THR A 71 -32.54 -3.65 -10.08
C THR A 71 -31.69 -4.91 -9.84
N TYR A 72 -30.55 -4.95 -10.52
CA TYR A 72 -29.39 -5.77 -10.15
C TYR A 72 -28.74 -5.14 -8.92
N VAL A 73 -28.18 -5.97 -8.05
CA VAL A 73 -27.51 -5.54 -6.80
C VAL A 73 -26.32 -4.60 -7.07
N TYR A 74 -25.77 -4.64 -8.29
CA TYR A 74 -24.60 -3.87 -8.75
C TYR A 74 -24.93 -3.04 -9.99
N ALA A 75 -25.78 -2.01 -9.86
CA ALA A 75 -26.09 -1.08 -10.95
C ALA A 75 -24.88 -0.19 -11.31
N SER A 76 -24.06 0.17 -10.32
CA SER A 76 -22.73 0.75 -10.46
C SER A 76 -21.97 0.54 -9.16
N ASN A 77 -20.69 0.17 -9.25
CA ASN A 77 -19.78 0.11 -8.11
C ASN A 77 -18.64 1.09 -8.35
N GLY A 78 -18.11 1.71 -7.29
CA GLY A 78 -16.88 2.50 -7.39
C GLY A 78 -15.70 1.66 -7.88
N SER A 79 -14.79 2.29 -8.60
CA SER A 79 -13.60 1.67 -9.21
C SER A 79 -12.28 2.05 -8.51
N GLY A 80 -12.37 2.64 -7.32
CA GLY A 80 -11.25 3.26 -6.63
C GLY A 80 -10.78 4.57 -7.26
N LEU A 81 -9.95 5.27 -6.50
CA LEU A 81 -9.05 6.31 -6.95
C LEU A 81 -7.71 6.09 -6.24
N ALA A 82 -6.62 6.57 -6.80
CA ALA A 82 -5.35 6.68 -6.07
C ALA A 82 -4.71 8.05 -6.35
N VAL A 83 -3.82 8.44 -5.43
CA VAL A 83 -3.06 9.69 -5.45
C VAL A 83 -1.59 9.34 -5.24
N GLY A 84 -0.69 10.03 -5.94
CA GLY A 84 0.76 9.84 -5.86
C GLY A 84 1.47 10.58 -6.99
N ASP A 85 2.76 10.89 -6.82
CA ASP A 85 3.64 11.45 -7.86
C ASP A 85 3.98 10.37 -8.91
N VAL A 86 3.27 10.36 -10.05
CA VAL A 86 3.37 9.29 -11.07
C VAL A 86 4.38 9.64 -12.17
N ASP A 87 4.63 10.93 -12.45
CA ASP A 87 5.66 11.33 -13.42
C ASP A 87 7.02 11.75 -12.83
N GLY A 88 7.11 11.92 -11.51
CA GLY A 88 8.35 12.14 -10.76
C GLY A 88 8.78 13.60 -10.67
N ASP A 89 7.85 14.55 -10.83
CA ASP A 89 8.13 15.99 -10.76
C ASP A 89 8.00 16.58 -9.35
N GLY A 90 7.45 15.82 -8.40
CA GLY A 90 7.22 16.21 -7.01
C GLY A 90 5.80 16.69 -6.67
N ASN A 91 4.85 16.63 -7.62
CA ASN A 91 3.45 16.96 -7.41
C ASN A 91 2.56 15.69 -7.33
N GLU A 92 1.50 15.77 -6.54
CA GLU A 92 0.55 14.65 -6.36
C GLU A 92 -0.43 14.56 -7.55
N ASP A 93 -0.32 13.52 -8.36
CA ASP A 93 -1.26 13.20 -9.45
C ASP A 93 -2.49 12.43 -8.93
N VAL A 94 -3.53 12.31 -9.77
CA VAL A 94 -4.74 11.54 -9.42
C VAL A 94 -5.14 10.57 -10.53
N VAL A 95 -5.31 9.29 -10.20
CA VAL A 95 -5.87 8.28 -11.12
C VAL A 95 -7.28 7.89 -10.71
N PHE A 96 -8.23 8.01 -11.65
CA PHE A 96 -9.63 7.61 -11.46
C PHE A 96 -9.92 6.32 -12.24
N GLY A 97 -10.24 5.26 -11.50
CA GLY A 97 -10.61 3.96 -12.06
C GLY A 97 -11.97 4.02 -12.75
N ASN A 98 -12.20 3.09 -13.68
CA ASN A 98 -13.48 3.03 -14.38
C ASN A 98 -13.91 1.59 -14.70
N ILE A 99 -15.12 1.22 -14.27
CA ILE A 99 -15.76 -0.08 -14.51
C ILE A 99 -16.60 -0.10 -15.80
N ALA A 100 -17.04 1.07 -16.29
CA ALA A 100 -17.90 1.20 -17.47
C ALA A 100 -17.19 1.82 -18.70
N GLY A 101 -15.96 2.30 -18.51
CA GLY A 101 -15.15 2.99 -19.51
C GLY A 101 -13.66 2.82 -19.23
N THR A 102 -12.84 3.74 -19.76
CA THR A 102 -11.39 3.77 -19.51
C THR A 102 -11.04 4.49 -18.22
N THR A 103 -9.97 4.02 -17.58
CA THR A 103 -9.28 4.68 -16.46
C THR A 103 -8.49 5.88 -16.99
N THR A 104 -8.39 6.95 -16.19
CA THR A 104 -7.70 8.18 -16.59
C THR A 104 -6.79 8.65 -15.45
N LEU A 105 -5.51 8.84 -15.76
CA LEU A 105 -4.57 9.57 -14.90
C LEU A 105 -4.73 11.07 -15.19
N TYR A 106 -4.57 11.90 -14.18
CA TYR A 106 -4.61 13.35 -14.26
C TYR A 106 -3.32 13.91 -13.66
N LEU A 107 -2.42 14.36 -14.53
CA LEU A 107 -1.13 14.94 -14.15
C LEU A 107 -1.30 16.35 -13.59
N ASN A 108 -0.63 16.67 -12.48
CA ASN A 108 -0.81 17.92 -11.72
C ASN A 108 0.35 18.92 -11.94
N ASP A 109 0.07 20.12 -12.46
CA ASP A 109 1.09 21.15 -12.72
C ASP A 109 1.66 21.87 -11.48
N GLY A 110 1.46 21.31 -10.29
CA GLY A 110 1.76 21.90 -8.98
C GLY A 110 0.88 23.11 -8.62
N GLN A 111 -0.07 23.50 -9.47
CA GLN A 111 -1.04 24.57 -9.23
C GLN A 111 -2.47 24.04 -9.18
N MET A 112 -2.64 22.71 -9.12
CA MET A 112 -3.92 21.98 -9.19
C MET A 112 -4.63 22.13 -10.55
N HIS A 113 -3.90 22.41 -11.64
CA HIS A 113 -4.41 22.21 -13.00
C HIS A 113 -4.07 20.81 -13.49
N PHE A 114 -5.10 20.06 -13.87
CA PHE A 114 -4.99 18.63 -14.14
C PHE A 114 -5.05 18.30 -15.63
N THR A 115 -4.01 17.67 -16.16
CA THR A 115 -3.92 17.25 -17.57
C THR A 115 -4.25 15.75 -17.71
N PRO A 116 -5.32 15.36 -18.44
CA PRO A 116 -5.73 13.97 -18.53
C PRO A 116 -4.86 13.13 -19.48
N VAL A 117 -4.30 12.03 -18.96
CA VAL A 117 -3.64 10.96 -19.71
C VAL A 117 -4.61 9.77 -19.78
N THR A 118 -5.09 9.49 -21.00
CA THR A 118 -6.07 8.40 -21.25
C THR A 118 -5.36 7.06 -21.33
N THR A 119 -5.92 6.04 -20.68
CA THR A 119 -5.42 4.65 -20.74
C THR A 119 -6.38 3.74 -21.51
N ASP A 120 -5.96 2.53 -21.85
CA ASP A 120 -6.84 1.46 -22.32
C ASP A 120 -7.38 0.57 -21.17
N LEU A 121 -6.93 0.79 -19.93
CA LEU A 121 -7.31 0.07 -18.72
C LEU A 121 -8.80 0.27 -18.39
N ARG A 122 -9.51 -0.84 -18.18
CA ARG A 122 -10.98 -0.93 -18.00
C ARG A 122 -11.34 -1.88 -16.87
N ASP A 123 -12.63 -1.98 -16.55
CA ASP A 123 -13.18 -2.97 -15.60
C ASP A 123 -12.60 -2.86 -14.17
N VAL A 124 -12.07 -1.69 -13.79
CA VAL A 124 -11.28 -1.51 -12.56
C VAL A 124 -12.15 -1.56 -11.30
N ARG A 125 -11.60 -2.16 -10.24
CA ARG A 125 -12.24 -2.32 -8.92
C ARG A 125 -11.52 -1.55 -7.82
N SER A 126 -10.20 -1.67 -7.73
CA SER A 126 -9.34 -0.96 -6.80
C SER A 126 -8.08 -0.45 -7.51
N LEU A 127 -7.49 0.61 -6.97
CA LEU A 127 -6.29 1.28 -7.45
C LEU A 127 -5.35 1.56 -6.28
N ALA A 128 -4.05 1.52 -6.55
CA ALA A 128 -3.00 2.02 -5.68
C ALA A 128 -1.92 2.68 -6.54
N ILE A 129 -1.23 3.68 -6.00
CA ILE A 129 0.02 4.21 -6.56
C ILE A 129 1.11 3.89 -5.55
N VAL A 130 2.04 3.00 -5.92
CA VAL A 130 3.05 2.40 -5.03
C VAL A 130 4.30 2.03 -5.81
N ASP A 131 5.48 2.15 -5.19
CA ASP A 131 6.70 1.52 -5.70
C ASP A 131 6.60 0.00 -5.49
N THR A 132 6.50 -0.77 -6.58
CA THR A 132 6.29 -2.22 -6.47
C THR A 132 7.59 -3.02 -6.45
N ASP A 133 8.70 -2.49 -6.96
CA ASP A 133 9.96 -3.23 -7.15
C ASP A 133 11.20 -2.65 -6.44
N GLY A 134 11.10 -1.44 -5.90
CA GLY A 134 12.10 -0.77 -5.09
C GLY A 134 13.05 0.15 -5.85
N ASP A 135 12.75 0.52 -7.11
CA ASP A 135 13.60 1.41 -7.91
C ASP A 135 13.40 2.92 -7.64
N GLY A 136 12.41 3.28 -6.82
CA GLY A 136 12.12 4.66 -6.39
C GLY A 136 11.14 5.42 -7.28
N LYS A 137 10.46 4.75 -8.21
CA LYS A 137 9.29 5.28 -8.94
C LYS A 137 8.00 4.66 -8.43
N LEU A 138 6.87 5.31 -8.69
CA LEU A 138 5.56 4.80 -8.31
C LEU A 138 4.82 4.22 -9.53
N GLU A 139 4.31 3.00 -9.40
CA GLU A 139 3.42 2.39 -10.40
C GLU A 139 1.95 2.48 -10.01
N ILE A 140 1.09 2.63 -11.02
CA ILE A 140 -0.35 2.46 -10.87
C ILE A 140 -0.66 0.97 -10.86
N VAL A 141 -0.94 0.38 -9.70
CA VAL A 141 -1.46 -1.00 -9.63
C VAL A 141 -2.98 -0.97 -9.63
N ALA A 142 -3.61 -1.88 -10.38
CA ALA A 142 -5.06 -1.94 -10.51
C ALA A 142 -5.60 -3.38 -10.41
N THR A 143 -6.67 -3.58 -9.64
CA THR A 143 -7.47 -4.82 -9.70
C THR A 143 -8.61 -4.68 -10.72
N GLN A 144 -8.90 -5.75 -11.46
CA GLN A 144 -9.85 -5.75 -12.56
C GLN A 144 -10.89 -6.87 -12.44
N ARG A 145 -12.13 -6.60 -12.88
CA ARG A 145 -13.20 -7.60 -12.96
C ARG A 145 -12.83 -8.71 -13.95
N PHE A 146 -12.80 -9.94 -13.46
CA PHE A 146 -12.52 -11.18 -14.22
C PHE A 146 -11.15 -11.24 -14.92
N ARG A 147 -10.20 -10.40 -14.51
CA ARG A 147 -8.81 -10.35 -14.99
C ARG A 147 -7.85 -10.35 -13.81
N ARG A 148 -6.58 -10.65 -14.07
CA ARG A 148 -5.50 -10.50 -13.08
C ARG A 148 -5.25 -9.01 -12.78
N PRO A 149 -4.68 -8.67 -11.62
CA PRO A 149 -4.17 -7.33 -11.39
C PRO A 149 -3.07 -6.96 -12.38
N VAL A 150 -2.95 -5.67 -12.68
CA VAL A 150 -1.94 -5.13 -13.60
C VAL A 150 -1.13 -4.01 -12.95
N ILE A 151 0.12 -3.89 -13.36
CA ILE A 151 1.04 -2.80 -12.99
C ILE A 151 1.14 -1.85 -14.18
N GLY A 152 0.97 -0.54 -13.95
CA GLY A 152 1.08 0.52 -14.93
C GLY A 152 2.30 1.40 -14.68
N GLN A 153 3.29 1.32 -15.57
CA GLN A 153 4.47 2.18 -15.55
C GLN A 153 4.26 3.40 -16.45
N TYR A 154 4.48 4.60 -15.91
CA TYR A 154 4.44 5.84 -16.68
C TYR A 154 5.80 6.12 -17.34
N SER A 155 5.76 6.59 -18.59
CA SER A 155 6.93 7.06 -19.31
C SER A 155 6.54 8.02 -20.42
N ASN A 156 7.17 9.21 -20.46
CA ASN A 156 7.04 10.17 -21.57
C ASN A 156 5.59 10.53 -21.94
N GLY A 157 4.71 10.75 -20.95
CA GLY A 157 3.30 11.11 -21.18
C GLY A 157 2.38 9.94 -21.52
N THR A 158 2.82 8.69 -21.35
CA THR A 158 2.03 7.47 -21.62
C THR A 158 2.20 6.46 -20.48
N ILE A 159 1.14 5.73 -20.13
CA ILE A 159 1.21 4.60 -19.19
C ILE A 159 1.17 3.28 -19.98
N THR A 160 2.04 2.34 -19.64
CA THR A 160 2.02 0.97 -20.18
C THR A 160 1.64 -0.02 -19.07
N PHE A 161 0.59 -0.82 -19.28
CA PHE A 161 0.13 -1.83 -18.33
C PHE A 161 0.60 -3.25 -18.68
N SER A 162 0.93 -4.05 -17.66
CA SER A 162 1.23 -5.48 -17.78
C SER A 162 0.65 -6.28 -16.60
N ASP A 163 0.30 -7.56 -16.81
CA ASP A 163 -0.08 -8.51 -15.75
C ASP A 163 0.94 -8.47 -14.59
N MET A 164 0.46 -8.46 -13.34
CA MET A 164 1.33 -8.63 -12.17
C MET A 164 2.06 -9.99 -12.21
N PRO A 165 3.40 -10.04 -12.03
CA PRO A 165 4.16 -11.29 -12.06
C PRO A 165 3.75 -12.18 -10.88
N ASP A 166 3.45 -13.45 -11.19
CA ASP A 166 3.03 -14.50 -10.24
C ASP A 166 1.78 -14.20 -9.37
N VAL A 167 0.96 -13.21 -9.72
CA VAL A 167 -0.34 -12.94 -9.06
C VAL A 167 -1.50 -13.60 -9.82
N TYR A 168 -2.16 -14.58 -9.22
CA TYR A 168 -3.02 -15.54 -9.93
C TYR A 168 -4.49 -15.60 -9.41
N SER A 169 -5.24 -14.51 -9.54
CA SER A 169 -6.72 -14.53 -9.46
C SER A 169 -7.30 -13.25 -10.06
N SER A 170 -8.63 -13.10 -10.03
CA SER A 170 -9.30 -11.79 -10.12
C SER A 170 -9.73 -11.35 -8.73
N PHE A 171 -9.32 -10.15 -8.34
CA PHE A 171 -9.50 -9.61 -6.99
C PHE A 171 -10.40 -8.38 -7.00
N TYR A 172 -11.02 -8.08 -5.86
CA TYR A 172 -11.82 -6.88 -5.65
C TYR A 172 -11.01 -5.88 -4.85
N ALA A 173 -10.73 -6.20 -3.58
CA ALA A 173 -9.92 -5.40 -2.67
C ALA A 173 -8.43 -5.77 -2.74
N MET A 174 -7.58 -4.78 -2.46
CA MET A 174 -6.15 -4.94 -2.22
C MET A 174 -5.66 -3.90 -1.20
N ASN A 175 -4.61 -4.20 -0.45
CA ASN A 175 -3.83 -3.20 0.31
C ASN A 175 -2.36 -3.68 0.43
N TRP A 176 -1.44 -2.75 0.72
CA TRP A 176 0.01 -2.92 0.61
C TRP A 176 0.75 -2.58 1.91
N GLN A 177 1.75 -3.40 2.28
CA GLN A 177 2.59 -3.20 3.46
C GLN A 177 3.84 -4.12 3.38
N ASP A 178 4.96 -3.76 4.02
CA ASP A 178 6.01 -4.74 4.32
C ASP A 178 5.52 -5.62 5.49
N LEU A 179 5.08 -6.84 5.20
CA LEU A 179 4.45 -7.74 6.18
C LEU A 179 5.43 -8.77 6.75
N ASN A 180 6.62 -8.89 6.17
CA ASN A 180 7.66 -9.85 6.58
C ASN A 180 8.92 -9.17 7.16
N ALA A 181 8.99 -7.84 7.09
CA ALA A 181 10.10 -6.98 7.49
C ALA A 181 11.41 -7.18 6.69
N ASP A 182 11.31 -7.55 5.41
CA ASP A 182 12.46 -7.68 4.49
C ASP A 182 12.78 -6.41 3.69
N GLY A 183 11.99 -5.34 3.86
CA GLY A 183 12.19 -4.05 3.21
C GLY A 183 11.52 -3.91 1.84
N LYS A 184 10.63 -4.83 1.46
CA LYS A 184 9.85 -4.78 0.22
C LYS A 184 8.36 -4.72 0.48
N LEU A 185 7.61 -4.19 -0.49
CA LEU A 185 6.17 -4.01 -0.37
C LEU A 185 5.41 -5.30 -0.76
N ASP A 186 4.88 -5.99 0.24
CA ASP A 186 3.97 -7.11 0.06
C ASP A 186 2.54 -6.62 -0.20
N ALA A 187 1.71 -7.47 -0.80
CA ALA A 187 0.32 -7.17 -1.11
C ALA A 187 -0.64 -8.18 -0.48
N VAL A 188 -1.74 -7.72 0.10
CA VAL A 188 -2.86 -8.58 0.49
C VAL A 188 -4.03 -8.30 -0.45
N PHE A 189 -4.53 -9.36 -1.09
CA PHE A 189 -5.63 -9.32 -2.03
C PHE A 189 -6.82 -10.13 -1.52
N GLY A 190 -8.02 -9.62 -1.77
CA GLY A 190 -9.28 -10.29 -1.45
C GLY A 190 -10.17 -10.44 -2.67
N THR A 191 -10.72 -11.63 -2.89
CA THR A 191 -11.79 -11.82 -3.89
C THR A 191 -13.14 -11.38 -3.37
N TYR A 192 -14.16 -11.41 -4.23
CA TYR A 192 -15.55 -11.19 -3.87
C TYR A 192 -16.39 -12.37 -4.42
N ASP A 193 -16.71 -13.34 -3.57
CA ASP A 193 -17.02 -14.73 -3.98
C ASP A 193 -18.36 -15.35 -3.50
N THR A 194 -19.31 -14.55 -3.00
CA THR A 194 -20.71 -14.98 -2.85
C THR A 194 -21.31 -15.42 -4.19
N GLU A 195 -21.46 -16.74 -4.36
CA GLU A 195 -22.52 -17.49 -5.07
C GLU A 195 -22.85 -17.14 -6.55
N GLN A 196 -23.04 -15.86 -6.90
CA GLN A 196 -23.32 -15.37 -8.25
C GLN A 196 -22.28 -15.83 -9.27
N LEU A 197 -20.99 -15.78 -8.93
CA LEU A 197 -19.92 -16.05 -9.89
C LEU A 197 -19.79 -17.53 -10.25
N GLN A 198 -20.22 -18.44 -9.36
CA GLN A 198 -20.39 -19.85 -9.68
C GLN A 198 -21.66 -20.08 -10.53
N ASN A 199 -22.78 -19.48 -10.14
CA ASN A 199 -24.05 -19.60 -10.87
C ASN A 199 -24.04 -18.96 -12.28
N GLN A 200 -23.13 -18.02 -12.55
CA GLN A 200 -22.94 -17.42 -13.88
C GLN A 200 -21.86 -18.13 -14.72
N GLY A 201 -21.04 -19.01 -14.13
CA GLY A 201 -19.98 -19.73 -14.82
C GLY A 201 -18.79 -18.87 -15.28
N LEU A 202 -18.52 -17.74 -14.59
CA LEU A 202 -17.59 -16.70 -15.06
C LEU A 202 -16.21 -16.66 -14.37
N ILE A 203 -15.89 -17.61 -13.48
CA ILE A 203 -14.54 -17.70 -12.88
C ILE A 203 -13.65 -18.65 -13.69
N PHE A 204 -12.53 -18.12 -14.15
CA PHE A 204 -11.42 -18.89 -14.73
C PHE A 204 -10.73 -19.71 -13.63
N ASN A 205 -10.81 -21.03 -13.73
CA ASN A 205 -10.27 -21.96 -12.74
C ASN A 205 -8.76 -22.20 -12.96
N GLU A 206 -7.93 -21.18 -12.74
CA GLU A 206 -6.47 -21.30 -12.95
C GLU A 206 -5.68 -21.67 -11.68
N ARG A 207 -6.20 -21.47 -10.47
CA ARG A 207 -5.56 -21.90 -9.20
C ARG A 207 -6.50 -22.20 -8.00
N GLY A 208 -7.79 -22.46 -8.24
CA GLY A 208 -8.65 -23.16 -7.26
C GLY A 208 -9.54 -22.32 -6.32
N GLY A 209 -10.14 -21.23 -6.79
CA GLY A 209 -11.23 -20.52 -6.11
C GLY A 209 -10.87 -19.15 -5.51
N GLY A 210 -11.79 -18.58 -4.74
CA GLY A 210 -11.65 -17.26 -4.11
C GLY A 210 -10.88 -17.27 -2.78
N GLY A 211 -11.08 -16.25 -1.94
CA GLY A 211 -10.41 -16.10 -0.66
C GLY A 211 -9.57 -14.85 -0.47
N VAL A 212 -8.88 -14.83 0.66
CA VAL A 212 -7.87 -13.83 1.05
C VAL A 212 -6.49 -14.42 0.78
N PHE A 213 -5.59 -13.64 0.18
CA PHE A 213 -4.26 -14.05 -0.22
C PHE A 213 -3.23 -12.99 0.17
N VAL A 214 -2.09 -13.39 0.73
CA VAL A 214 -0.89 -12.56 0.90
C VAL A 214 0.07 -12.91 -0.23
N TYR A 215 0.67 -11.91 -0.86
CA TYR A 215 1.66 -12.07 -1.92
C TYR A 215 2.94 -11.33 -1.51
N TYR A 216 3.94 -12.11 -1.08
CA TYR A 216 5.21 -11.54 -0.65
C TYR A 216 6.09 -11.18 -1.84
N ARG A 217 6.78 -10.02 -1.83
CA ARG A 217 7.65 -9.60 -2.94
C ARG A 217 9.00 -10.32 -2.88
N THR A 218 9.31 -11.08 -3.93
CA THR A 218 10.61 -11.78 -4.07
C THR A 218 11.53 -11.02 -5.03
N SER A 219 12.71 -11.58 -5.36
CA SER A 219 13.59 -11.04 -6.41
C SER A 219 13.03 -11.21 -7.82
N ASP A 220 12.19 -12.23 -8.04
CA ASP A 220 11.84 -12.73 -9.37
C ASP A 220 10.35 -12.48 -9.74
N GLY A 221 9.55 -12.01 -8.77
CA GLY A 221 8.09 -11.89 -8.84
C GLY A 221 7.45 -11.91 -7.45
N TYR A 222 6.18 -12.29 -7.35
CA TYR A 222 5.49 -12.44 -6.05
C TYR A 222 5.30 -13.90 -5.64
N ARG A 223 5.25 -14.18 -4.33
CA ARG A 223 4.93 -15.53 -3.79
C ARG A 223 3.65 -15.51 -2.98
N GLY A 224 2.59 -16.10 -3.54
CA GLY A 224 1.27 -16.18 -2.91
C GLY A 224 1.12 -17.23 -1.79
N GLU A 225 0.49 -16.83 -0.70
CA GLU A 225 -0.05 -17.64 0.39
C GLU A 225 -1.56 -17.36 0.51
N ARG A 226 -2.40 -18.40 0.69
CA ARG A 226 -3.87 -18.27 0.70
C ARG A 226 -4.39 -18.46 2.13
N LEU A 227 -4.80 -17.37 2.78
CA LEU A 227 -5.22 -17.34 4.18
C LEU A 227 -6.65 -17.85 4.40
N ASN A 228 -7.53 -17.65 3.41
CA ASN A 228 -8.87 -18.23 3.39
C ASN A 228 -9.20 -18.83 2.03
N GLN A 229 -10.09 -19.82 1.99
CA GLN A 229 -10.65 -20.34 0.74
C GLN A 229 -11.84 -19.54 0.20
N GLN A 230 -12.41 -18.65 1.02
CA GLN A 230 -13.57 -17.83 0.66
C GLN A 230 -13.42 -16.38 1.17
N ALA A 231 -13.87 -15.39 0.38
CA ALA A 231 -13.86 -13.98 0.73
C ALA A 231 -14.89 -13.17 -0.09
N ASP A 232 -15.59 -12.26 0.58
CA ASP A 232 -16.43 -11.21 0.00
C ASP A 232 -15.79 -9.85 0.27
N ALA A 233 -14.48 -9.79 0.08
CA ALA A 233 -13.61 -8.75 0.62
C ALA A 233 -13.77 -7.43 -0.13
N LEU A 234 -14.14 -6.39 0.61
CA LEU A 234 -14.25 -5.01 0.13
C LEU A 234 -13.19 -4.10 0.76
N ALA A 235 -12.74 -4.42 1.98
CA ALA A 235 -11.74 -3.66 2.71
C ALA A 235 -10.62 -4.55 3.24
N ILE A 236 -9.40 -4.02 3.30
CA ILE A 236 -8.23 -4.70 3.86
C ILE A 236 -7.40 -3.64 4.59
N ALA A 237 -6.99 -3.90 5.83
CA ALA A 237 -6.19 -2.98 6.64
C ALA A 237 -5.14 -3.72 7.48
N PHE A 238 -4.14 -2.98 7.95
CA PHE A 238 -3.00 -3.49 8.70
C PHE A 238 -2.89 -2.89 10.12
N PRO A 239 -3.84 -3.24 11.02
CA PRO A 239 -3.73 -2.93 12.43
C PRO A 239 -2.56 -3.68 13.11
N ASP A 240 -2.32 -3.31 14.35
CA ASP A 240 -1.62 -4.11 15.35
C ASP A 240 -2.71 -4.43 16.39
N ILE A 241 -3.19 -5.68 16.40
CA ILE A 241 -4.39 -6.13 17.13
C ILE A 241 -3.99 -6.69 18.50
N ASN A 242 -2.79 -7.28 18.60
CA ASN A 242 -2.28 -7.92 19.82
C ASN A 242 -1.34 -7.02 20.65
N HIS A 243 -0.90 -5.90 20.08
CA HIS A 243 0.08 -4.94 20.63
C HIS A 243 1.49 -5.50 20.82
N ASP A 244 1.94 -6.36 19.90
CA ASP A 244 3.34 -6.85 19.82
C ASP A 244 4.25 -5.99 18.90
N GLY A 245 3.67 -5.05 18.15
CA GLY A 245 4.37 -4.13 17.25
C GLY A 245 4.55 -4.62 15.81
N VAL A 246 4.10 -5.84 15.48
CA VAL A 246 4.02 -6.35 14.10
C VAL A 246 2.69 -5.91 13.45
N LYS A 247 2.57 -6.05 12.14
CA LYS A 247 1.33 -5.78 11.39
C LYS A 247 0.51 -7.03 11.18
N ASP A 248 -0.70 -6.99 11.71
CA ASP A 248 -1.74 -8.00 11.54
C ASP A 248 -2.56 -7.73 10.27
N ILE A 249 -3.36 -8.70 9.84
CA ILE A 249 -4.28 -8.53 8.70
C ILE A 249 -5.71 -8.50 9.21
N LEU A 250 -6.47 -7.46 8.82
CA LEU A 250 -7.92 -7.38 8.98
C LEU A 250 -8.60 -7.18 7.62
N VAL A 251 -9.58 -8.03 7.31
CA VAL A 251 -10.34 -8.00 6.05
C VAL A 251 -11.82 -7.78 6.33
N GLY A 252 -12.36 -6.71 5.77
CA GLY A 252 -13.78 -6.39 5.77
C GLY A 252 -14.52 -7.11 4.65
N ASN A 253 -15.58 -7.84 4.98
CA ASN A 253 -16.37 -8.62 4.04
C ASN A 253 -17.81 -8.07 3.87
N ASP A 254 -18.45 -8.47 2.78
CA ASP A 254 -19.84 -8.13 2.43
C ASP A 254 -20.81 -9.29 2.74
N PHE A 255 -22.09 -8.96 2.95
CA PHE A 255 -23.18 -9.89 3.29
C PHE A 255 -22.91 -10.77 4.54
N ASN A 256 -23.54 -11.95 4.60
CA ASN A 256 -23.43 -12.92 5.70
C ASN A 256 -22.00 -13.48 5.96
N ARG A 257 -20.97 -13.03 5.24
CA ARG A 257 -19.58 -13.40 5.53
C ARG A 257 -19.00 -12.41 6.54
N ARG A 258 -18.69 -12.89 7.74
CA ARG A 258 -18.05 -12.07 8.78
C ARG A 258 -16.67 -11.56 8.34
N ASP A 259 -16.29 -10.40 8.86
CA ASP A 259 -14.93 -9.88 8.76
C ASP A 259 -13.92 -10.91 9.32
N MET A 260 -12.71 -10.91 8.79
CA MET A 260 -11.69 -11.91 9.11
C MET A 260 -10.40 -11.25 9.57
N ALA A 261 -9.78 -11.79 10.63
CA ALA A 261 -8.50 -11.31 11.12
C ALA A 261 -7.47 -12.44 11.24
N TRP A 262 -6.20 -12.08 11.08
CA TRP A 262 -5.05 -12.93 11.31
C TRP A 262 -3.97 -12.16 12.05
N LEU A 263 -3.48 -12.73 13.15
CA LEU A 263 -2.26 -12.25 13.79
C LEU A 263 -1.04 -12.71 13.01
N ALA A 264 -0.02 -11.86 12.93
CA ALA A 264 1.31 -12.28 12.52
C ALA A 264 1.90 -13.28 13.52
N SER A 265 2.79 -14.17 13.05
CA SER A 265 3.58 -15.04 13.93
C SER A 265 4.90 -15.47 13.28
N PRO A 266 5.89 -15.94 14.05
CA PRO A 266 7.15 -16.51 13.51
C PRO A 266 6.98 -17.74 12.59
N THR A 267 5.75 -18.24 12.41
CA THR A 267 5.40 -19.39 11.57
C THR A 267 4.39 -19.07 10.46
N GLY A 268 4.06 -17.79 10.24
CA GLY A 268 3.01 -17.35 9.31
C GLY A 268 1.75 -16.85 10.06
N TRP A 269 0.59 -16.89 9.40
CA TRP A 269 -0.61 -16.21 9.87
C TRP A 269 -1.52 -17.08 10.77
N GLN A 270 -1.83 -16.59 11.99
CA GLN A 270 -2.78 -17.24 12.89
C GLN A 270 -4.14 -16.53 12.82
N SER A 271 -5.16 -17.20 12.27
CA SER A 271 -6.53 -16.63 12.24
C SER A 271 -7.09 -16.43 13.66
N VAL A 272 -7.76 -15.30 13.87
CA VAL A 272 -8.35 -14.87 15.14
C VAL A 272 -9.70 -14.18 14.94
N GLU A 273 -10.47 -14.12 16.03
CA GLU A 273 -11.77 -13.46 16.11
C GLU A 273 -11.71 -12.38 17.20
N PRO A 274 -11.03 -11.24 16.95
CA PRO A 274 -10.73 -10.23 17.97
C PRO A 274 -11.96 -9.41 18.38
N PHE A 275 -12.99 -9.39 17.53
CA PHE A 275 -14.23 -8.64 17.75
C PHE A 275 -15.39 -9.58 18.04
N TRP A 276 -16.09 -9.34 19.14
CA TRP A 276 -17.31 -10.07 19.54
C TRP A 276 -18.51 -9.79 18.61
N GLN A 277 -18.46 -8.69 17.87
CA GLN A 277 -19.35 -8.34 16.77
C GLN A 277 -18.54 -7.64 15.66
N THR A 278 -18.88 -7.95 14.41
CA THR A 278 -18.39 -7.29 13.19
C THR A 278 -19.57 -6.62 12.49
N THR A 279 -19.35 -5.85 11.41
CA THR A 279 -20.49 -5.40 10.60
C THR A 279 -20.98 -6.54 9.68
N GLU A 280 -22.15 -6.35 9.07
CA GLU A 280 -22.71 -7.26 8.05
C GLU A 280 -22.27 -6.89 6.62
N ASN A 281 -21.72 -5.68 6.41
CA ASN A 281 -21.33 -5.19 5.09
C ASN A 281 -20.17 -4.18 5.23
N THR A 282 -18.94 -4.67 5.49
CA THR A 282 -17.78 -3.83 5.84
C THR A 282 -17.10 -3.27 4.59
N MET A 283 -17.71 -2.20 4.05
CA MET A 283 -17.30 -1.54 2.79
C MET A 283 -15.91 -0.85 2.83
N SER A 284 -15.40 -0.51 4.02
CA SER A 284 -14.13 0.22 4.21
C SER A 284 -13.62 0.03 5.65
N ILE A 285 -12.30 0.07 5.83
CA ILE A 285 -11.60 0.06 7.12
C ILE A 285 -10.43 1.04 7.02
N ASP A 286 -10.23 1.85 8.05
CA ASP A 286 -9.09 2.75 8.21
C ASP A 286 -8.49 2.57 9.62
N VAL A 287 -7.19 2.85 9.77
CA VAL A 287 -6.39 2.49 10.95
C VAL A 287 -5.37 3.59 11.23
N ALA A 288 -5.50 4.26 12.39
CA ALA A 288 -4.61 5.35 12.79
C ALA A 288 -4.29 5.33 14.29
N ASP A 289 -3.06 5.74 14.63
CA ASP A 289 -2.66 6.11 15.99
C ASP A 289 -3.21 7.52 16.32
N VAL A 290 -4.51 7.58 16.62
CA VAL A 290 -5.25 8.82 16.93
C VAL A 290 -4.66 9.57 18.15
N PHE A 291 -3.86 8.89 18.97
CA PHE A 291 -3.30 9.43 20.22
C PHE A 291 -1.80 9.75 20.13
N ASN A 292 -1.14 9.51 18.99
CA ASN A 292 0.29 9.68 18.77
C ASN A 292 1.14 8.97 19.85
N THR A 293 0.81 7.71 20.13
CA THR A 293 1.48 6.82 21.09
C THR A 293 2.62 5.98 20.48
N GLY A 294 2.68 5.89 19.16
CA GLY A 294 3.43 4.88 18.40
C GLY A 294 2.65 3.57 18.17
N THR A 295 1.38 3.50 18.59
CA THR A 295 0.55 2.28 18.54
C THR A 295 -0.91 2.63 18.24
N ASN A 296 -1.71 1.66 17.80
CA ASN A 296 -3.16 1.86 17.63
C ASN A 296 -3.95 1.69 18.96
N ALA A 297 -3.27 1.61 20.10
CA ALA A 297 -3.90 1.37 21.39
C ALA A 297 -4.55 2.63 21.98
N THR A 298 -5.65 2.46 22.70
CA THR A 298 -6.18 3.52 23.58
C THR A 298 -5.24 3.72 24.77
N PRO A 299 -4.89 4.98 25.13
CA PRO A 299 -4.16 5.28 26.36
C PRO A 299 -4.87 4.75 27.62
N PRO A 300 -4.11 4.42 28.68
CA PRO A 300 -4.64 3.96 29.98
C PRO A 300 -5.25 5.08 30.83
#